data_AF-H6QKD3-F1
#
_entry.id   AF-H6QKD3-F1
#
_cell.length_a   1.000
_cell.length_b   1.000
_cell.length_c   1.000
_cell.angle_alpha   90.00
_cell.angle_beta   90.00
_cell.angle_gamma   90.00
#
_symmetry.space_group_name_H-M   'P 1'
#
loop_
_entity.id
_entity.type
_entity.pdbx_description
1 polymer ?
#
loop_
_entity_poly.entity_id
_entity_poly.type
_entity_poly.pdbx_seq_one_letter_code
_entity_poly.pdbx_strand_id
1 'polypeptide(L)' 'MCKDGALTGKVCFVDDKILPQIEVMINEHVYIFRGKPNIYTSILFILLFK' A
#
# COMPACT_ATOMS: atom_id res chain seq x y z
N MET A 1 9.53 6.12 -9.28
CA MET A 1 9.39 7.56 -9.02
C MET A 1 8.34 8.08 -9.99
N CYS A 2 7.17 8.47 -9.50
CA CYS A 2 6.05 8.93 -10.32
C CYS A 2 5.75 10.39 -9.96
N LYS A 3 5.31 11.19 -10.93
CA LYS A 3 4.90 12.58 -10.70
C LYS A 3 3.67 12.61 -9.79
N ASP A 4 3.62 13.57 -8.88
CA ASP A 4 2.50 13.77 -7.97
C ASP A 4 1.17 13.93 -8.75
N GLY A 5 0.10 13.34 -8.21
CA GLY A 5 -1.21 13.23 -8.85
C GLY A 5 -1.38 12.13 -9.91
N ALA A 6 -0.29 11.58 -10.49
CA ALA A 6 -0.40 10.55 -11.53
C ALA A 6 -0.87 9.17 -11.00
N LEU A 7 -0.81 8.99 -9.68
CA LEU A 7 -1.19 7.76 -8.98
C LEU A 7 -2.40 7.94 -8.05
N THR A 8 -3.11 9.08 -8.12
CA THR A 8 -4.31 9.30 -7.32
C THR A 8 -5.33 8.18 -7.58
N GLY A 9 -5.81 7.54 -6.51
CA GLY A 9 -6.78 6.44 -6.61
C GLY A 9 -6.19 5.13 -7.14
N LYS A 10 -4.87 4.97 -7.23
CA LYS A 10 -4.20 3.69 -7.57
C LYS A 10 -3.68 3.04 -6.29
N VAL A 11 -3.76 1.71 -6.22
CA VAL A 11 -3.21 0.89 -5.13
C VAL A 11 -2.41 -0.25 -5.74
N CYS A 12 -1.38 -0.68 -5.03
CA CYS A 12 -0.59 -1.83 -5.37
C CYS A 12 -0.25 -2.64 -4.11
N PHE A 13 0.12 -3.90 -4.32
CA PHE A 13 0.79 -4.69 -3.29
C PHE A 13 2.28 -4.43 -3.35
N VAL A 14 2.92 -4.41 -2.18
CA VAL A 14 4.37 -4.35 -2.05
C VAL A 14 4.82 -5.50 -1.17
N ASP A 15 5.88 -6.17 -1.58
CA ASP A 15 6.50 -7.26 -0.83
C ASP A 15 7.22 -6.70 0.41
N ASP A 16 7.14 -7.41 1.54
CA ASP A 16 7.82 -7.06 2.79
C ASP A 16 9.35 -7.02 2.64
N LYS A 17 9.90 -7.71 1.63
CA LYS A 17 11.33 -7.62 1.25
C LYS A 17 11.71 -6.25 0.72
N ILE A 18 10.75 -5.51 0.16
CA ILE A 18 10.97 -4.18 -0.42
C ILE A 18 10.59 -3.09 0.59
N LEU A 19 9.46 -3.26 1.29
CA LEU A 19 8.98 -2.35 2.33
C LEU A 19 8.87 -3.09 3.68
N PRO A 20 9.90 -3.05 4.53
CA PRO A 20 9.90 -3.79 5.79
C PRO A 20 8.79 -3.32 6.75
N GLN A 21 8.23 -4.23 7.53
CA GLN A 21 7.09 -3.94 8.42
C GLN A 21 7.46 -3.16 9.69
N ILE A 22 8.75 -2.95 9.98
CA ILE A 22 9.21 -2.26 11.19
C ILE A 22 9.05 -0.75 11.02
N GLU A 23 9.74 -0.17 10.04
CA GLU A 23 9.71 1.27 9.75
C GLU A 23 9.90 1.49 8.25
N VAL A 24 9.16 2.43 7.67
CA VAL A 24 9.27 2.82 6.27
C VAL A 24 8.97 4.31 6.13
N MET A 25 9.69 4.97 5.24
CA MET A 25 9.38 6.33 4.83
C MET A 25 8.48 6.29 3.60
N ILE A 26 7.45 7.13 3.62
CA ILE A 26 6.57 7.36 2.48
C ILE A 26 6.39 8.85 2.23
N ASN A 27 6.04 9.18 1.00
CA ASN A 27 5.63 10.52 0.63
C ASN A 27 4.27 10.86 1.27
N GLU A 28 4.03 12.14 1.58
CA GLU A 28 2.83 12.67 2.23
C GLU A 28 1.52 12.38 1.50
N HIS A 29 1.57 12.10 0.19
CA HIS A 29 0.42 11.77 -0.64
C HIS A 29 0.20 10.26 -0.82
N VAL A 30 1.00 9.42 -0.17
CA VAL A 30 0.90 7.96 -0.21
C VAL A 30 0.42 7.44 1.13
N TYR A 31 -0.52 6.50 1.10
CA TYR A 31 -0.99 5.80 2.29
C TYR A 31 -0.55 4.34 2.25
N ILE A 32 -0.06 3.83 3.38
CA ILE A 32 0.25 2.42 3.57
C ILE A 32 -0.83 1.79 4.44
N PHE A 33 -1.38 0.67 3.97
CA PHE A 33 -2.27 -0.19 4.73
C PHE A 33 -1.53 -1.49 5.08
N ARG A 34 -1.42 -1.79 6.39
CA ARG A 34 -0.81 -3.03 6.90
C ARG A 34 -1.87 -3.87 7.58
N GLY A 35 -2.03 -5.10 7.12
CA GLY A 35 -2.89 -6.09 7.76
C GLY A 35 -2.19 -6.73 8.97
N LYS A 36 -2.96 -7.27 9.91
CA LYS A 36 -2.40 -8.16 10.93
C LYS A 36 -1.90 -9.46 10.28
N PRO A 37 -0.93 -10.15 10.90
CA PRO A 37 -0.58 -11.50 10.52
C PRO A 37 -1.85 -12.36 10.46
N ASN A 38 -2.00 -13.16 9.40
CA ASN A 38 -3.16 -14.04 9.12
C ASN A 38 -4.45 -13.36 8.61
N ILE A 39 -4.42 -12.06 8.27
CA ILE A 39 -5.52 -11.43 7.52
C ILE A 39 -5.19 -11.44 6.03
N TYR A 40 -6.13 -11.87 5.20
CA TYR A 40 -6.02 -11.78 3.74
C TYR A 40 -6.19 -10.32 3.29
N THR A 41 -5.10 -9.55 3.26
CA THR A 41 -5.08 -8.16 2.78
C THR A 41 -5.51 -8.04 1.32
N SER A 42 -5.50 -9.15 0.57
CA SER A 42 -6.07 -9.24 -0.78
C SER A 42 -7.57 -8.88 -0.84
N ILE A 43 -8.34 -9.18 0.21
CA ILE A 43 -9.76 -8.80 0.30
C ILE A 43 -9.90 -7.28 0.43
N LEU A 44 -9.04 -6.64 1.23
CA LEU A 44 -9.05 -5.19 1.39
C LEU A 44 -8.78 -4.48 0.06
N PHE A 45 -7.87 -5.01 -0.75
CA PHE A 45 -7.60 -4.49 -2.09
C PHE A 45 -8.84 -4.53 -3.00
N ILE A 46 -9.58 -5.66 -2.99
CA ILE A 46 -10.81 -5.81 -3.79
C ILE A 46 -11.87 -4.79 -3.34
N LEU A 47 -12.00 -4.55 -2.02
CA LEU A 47 -12.98 -3.60 -1.48
C LEU A 47 -12.66 -2.14 -1.81
N LEU A 48 -11.37 -1.76 -1.84
CA LEU A 48 -10.97 -0.39 -2.12
C LEU A 48 -11.03 -0.02 -3.62
N PHE A 49 -11.12 -1.00 -4.52
CA PHE A 49 -11.10 -0.81 -5.98
C PHE A 49 -12.43 -1.07 -6.69
N LYS A 50 -13.49 -1.37 -5.93
CA LYS A 50 -14.83 -1.60 -6.48
C LYS A 50 -15.72 -0.37 -6.39
#